data_AF-A0A7C6E0B9-F1
#
_entry.id   AF-A0A7C6E0B9-F1
#
_cell.length_a   1.000
_cell.length_b   1.000
_cell.length_c   1.000
_cell.angle_alpha   90.00
_cell.angle_beta   90.00
_cell.angle_gamma   90.00
#
_symmetry.space_group_name_H-M   'P 1'
#
loop_
_entity.id
_entity.type
_entity.pdbx_description
1 polymer ?
#
loop_
_entity_poly.entity_id
_entity_poly.type
_entity_poly.pdbx_seq_one_letter_code
_entity_poly.pdbx_strand_id
1 'polypeptide(L)'
;MSLNPVREVDYRRRLAIEHLQRAEKLFSLKDWVGTVSSCQLAVENFAKAIIAVFEVPTWSHDPSDQLKGLISRFPSGLTDKVNELADIVMEMAPEHGRSTYGEPSEGL
;
A
#
# COMPACT_ATOMS: atom_id res chain seq x y z
N MET A 1 -12.17 7.28 20.69
CA MET A 1 -12.40 7.98 19.41
C MET A 1 -12.98 6.96 18.44
N SER A 2 -14.19 7.16 17.91
CA SER A 2 -14.81 6.22 16.98
C SER A 2 -14.22 6.44 15.59
N LEU A 3 -13.75 5.36 14.95
CA LEU A 3 -13.21 5.38 13.59
C LEU A 3 -14.39 5.54 12.62
N ASN A 4 -14.38 6.59 11.80
CA ASN A 4 -15.38 6.78 10.75
C ASN A 4 -14.83 6.15 9.46
N PRO A 5 -15.42 5.06 8.94
CA PRO A 5 -14.89 4.35 7.78
C PRO A 5 -14.72 5.25 6.54
N VAL A 6 -15.66 6.16 6.30
CA VAL A 6 -15.58 7.10 5.16
C VAL A 6 -14.36 8.02 5.29
N ARG A 7 -14.10 8.52 6.50
CA ARG A 7 -12.91 9.36 6.74
C ARG A 7 -11.61 8.58 6.59
N GLU A 8 -11.57 7.31 7.00
CA GLU A 8 -10.39 6.46 6.81
C GLU A 8 -10.13 6.20 5.32
N VAL A 9 -11.17 5.83 4.57
CA VAL A 9 -11.08 5.62 3.10
C VAL A 9 -10.56 6.88 2.41
N ASP A 10 -11.15 8.05 2.69
CA ASP A 10 -10.75 9.31 2.07
C ASP A 10 -9.32 9.71 2.45
N TYR A 11 -8.95 9.54 3.73
CA TYR A 11 -7.62 9.81 4.22
C TYR A 11 -6.56 8.94 3.53
N ARG A 12 -6.78 7.61 3.51
CA ARG A 12 -5.87 6.65 2.91
C ARG A 12 -5.75 6.84 1.40
N ARG A 13 -6.87 7.08 0.70
CA ARG A 13 -6.85 7.38 -0.74
C ARG A 13 -6.02 8.62 -1.03
N ARG A 14 -6.22 9.71 -0.28
CA ARG A 14 -5.44 10.95 -0.49
C ARG A 14 -3.95 10.71 -0.23
N LEU A 15 -3.62 10.04 0.86
CA LEU A 15 -2.24 9.73 1.20
C LEU A 15 -1.57 8.85 0.14
N ALA A 16 -2.28 7.85 -0.38
CA ALA A 16 -1.78 7.00 -1.47
C ALA A 16 -1.46 7.80 -2.74
N ILE A 17 -2.35 8.73 -3.13
CA ILE A 17 -2.15 9.61 -4.28
C ILE A 17 -0.94 10.53 -4.08
N GLU A 18 -0.79 11.13 -2.89
CA GLU A 18 0.36 11.98 -2.56
C GLU A 18 1.68 11.21 -2.65
N HIS A 19 1.70 9.95 -2.18
CA HIS A 19 2.87 9.08 -2.32
C HIS A 19 3.17 8.68 -3.76
N LEU A 20 2.14 8.40 -4.57
CA LEU A 20 2.32 8.09 -5.99
C LEU A 20 2.93 9.28 -6.74
N GLN A 21 2.37 10.48 -6.55
CA GLN A 21 2.92 11.71 -7.15
C GLN A 21 4.36 11.98 -6.71
N ARG A 22 4.67 11.69 -5.45
CA ARG A 22 6.05 11.78 -4.94
C ARG A 22 6.97 10.78 -5.63
N ALA A 23 6.52 9.53 -5.80
CA ALA A 23 7.29 8.49 -6.49
C ALA A 23 7.61 8.90 -7.93
N GLU A 24 6.62 9.40 -8.69
CA GLU A 24 6.81 9.88 -10.06
C GLU A 24 7.83 11.02 -10.13
N LYS A 25 7.77 11.96 -9.19
CA LYS A 25 8.74 13.06 -9.10
C LYS A 25 10.14 12.56 -8.81
N LEU A 26 10.30 11.67 -7.83
CA LEU A 26 11.61 11.12 -7.44
C LEU A 26 12.20 10.27 -8.56
N PHE A 27 11.36 9.53 -9.28
CA PHE A 27 11.76 8.77 -10.46
C PHE A 27 12.33 9.69 -11.54
N SER A 28 11.67 10.83 -11.81
CA SER A 28 12.17 11.82 -12.77
C SER A 28 13.53 12.41 -12.39
N LEU A 29 13.84 12.45 -11.09
CA LEU A 29 15.12 12.90 -10.53
C LEU A 29 16.16 11.78 -10.42
N LYS A 30 15.80 10.54 -10.80
CA LYS A 30 16.62 9.33 -10.64
C LYS A 30 16.97 9.02 -9.18
N ASP A 31 16.15 9.48 -8.24
CA ASP A 31 16.22 9.08 -6.84
C ASP A 31 15.50 7.74 -6.67
N TRP A 32 16.24 6.65 -6.87
CA TRP A 32 15.68 5.29 -6.89
C TRP A 32 15.16 4.85 -5.52
N VAL A 33 15.92 5.12 -4.46
CA VAL A 33 15.52 4.74 -3.09
C VAL A 33 14.25 5.50 -2.68
N GLY A 34 14.21 6.80 -2.94
CA GLY A 34 13.03 7.61 -2.68
C GLY A 34 11.82 7.19 -3.51
N THR A 35 12.04 6.78 -4.77
CA THR A 35 11.00 6.24 -5.65
C THR A 35 10.38 4.98 -5.06
N VAL A 36 11.21 3.98 -4.72
CA VAL A 36 10.76 2.69 -4.18
C VAL A 36 10.03 2.88 -2.85
N SER A 37 10.59 3.69 -1.94
CA SER A 37 9.95 4.03 -0.66
C SER A 37 8.56 4.64 -0.85
N SER A 38 8.44 5.58 -1.79
CA SER A 38 7.17 6.26 -2.09
C SER A 38 6.17 5.32 -2.78
N CYS A 39 6.63 4.45 -3.69
CA CYS A 39 5.78 3.42 -4.31
C CYS A 39 5.22 2.45 -3.27
N GLN A 40 6.04 1.98 -2.32
CA GLN A 40 5.61 1.07 -1.27
C GLN A 40 4.48 1.69 -0.45
N LEU A 41 4.65 2.93 0.01
CA LEU A 41 3.64 3.65 0.78
C LEU A 41 2.37 3.95 -0.03
N ALA A 42 2.49 4.20 -1.34
CA ALA A 42 1.34 4.40 -2.21
C ALA A 42 0.48 3.13 -2.30
N VAL A 43 1.10 2.00 -2.64
CA VAL A 43 0.45 0.70 -2.77
C VAL A 43 -0.19 0.26 -1.45
N GLU A 44 0.54 0.37 -0.33
CA GLU A 44 0.04 0.06 1.01
C GLU A 44 -1.23 0.86 1.33
N ASN A 45 -1.20 2.18 1.10
CA ASN A 45 -2.35 3.03 1.43
C ASN A 45 -3.53 2.83 0.46
N PHE A 46 -3.31 2.46 -0.81
CA PHE A 46 -4.40 2.05 -1.69
C PHE A 46 -5.10 0.78 -1.19
N ALA A 47 -4.33 -0.23 -0.79
CA ALA A 47 -4.89 -1.45 -0.22
C ALA A 47 -5.65 -1.17 1.09
N LYS A 48 -5.06 -0.38 2.00
CA LYS A 48 -5.72 0.02 3.25
C LYS A 48 -6.98 0.86 3.03
N ALA A 49 -7.02 1.70 2.00
CA ALA A 49 -8.23 2.42 1.63
C ALA A 49 -9.37 1.48 1.21
N ILE A 50 -9.04 0.43 0.45
CA ILE A 50 -10.03 -0.57 0.02
C ILE A 50 -10.51 -1.41 1.22
N ILE A 51 -9.58 -1.87 2.07
CA ILE A 51 -9.92 -2.62 3.30
C ILE A 51 -10.83 -1.80 4.20
N ALA A 52 -10.58 -0.48 4.34
CA ALA A 52 -11.36 0.43 5.16
C ALA A 52 -12.85 0.53 4.78
N VAL A 53 -13.22 0.11 3.55
CA VAL A 53 -14.64 -0.01 3.15
C VAL A 53 -15.34 -1.13 3.92
N PHE A 54 -14.61 -2.17 4.28
CA PHE A 54 -15.15 -3.42 4.80
C PHE A 54 -14.90 -3.63 6.29
N GLU A 55 -13.74 -3.18 6.78
CA GLU A 55 -13.26 -3.36 8.15
C GLU A 55 -12.04 -2.45 8.46
N VAL A 56 -11.51 -2.52 9.69
CA VAL A 56 -10.35 -1.72 10.08
C VAL A 56 -9.07 -2.28 9.45
N PRO A 57 -8.28 -1.48 8.71
CA PRO A 57 -7.02 -1.95 8.14
C PRO A 57 -5.99 -2.29 9.21
N THR A 58 -5.18 -3.32 8.95
CA THR A 58 -4.05 -3.69 9.80
C THR A 58 -3.01 -2.57 9.90
N TRP A 59 -2.27 -2.57 11.02
CA TRP A 59 -1.09 -1.71 11.19
C TRP A 59 0.14 -2.21 10.42
N SER A 60 0.16 -3.47 9.98
CA SER A 60 1.24 -4.06 9.17
C SER A 60 1.51 -3.27 7.88
N HIS A 61 2.77 -3.29 7.41
CA HIS A 61 3.14 -2.81 6.06
C HIS A 61 2.71 -3.75 4.96
N ASP A 62 2.40 -5.00 5.32
CA ASP A 62 1.80 -5.98 4.42
C ASP A 62 0.33 -6.23 4.80
N PRO A 63 -0.63 -5.56 4.13
CA PRO A 63 -2.04 -5.88 4.22
C PRO A 63 -2.55 -6.90 3.18
N SER A 64 -1.67 -7.62 2.45
CA SER A 64 -2.10 -8.52 1.36
C SER A 64 -3.07 -9.61 1.80
N ASP A 65 -2.78 -10.26 2.93
CA ASP A 65 -3.59 -11.37 3.45
C ASP A 65 -4.97 -10.88 3.92
N GLN A 66 -5.02 -9.68 4.51
CA GLN A 66 -6.27 -9.03 4.86
C GLN A 66 -7.11 -8.74 3.61
N LEU A 67 -6.47 -8.23 2.54
CA LEU A 67 -7.14 -7.97 1.28
C LEU A 67 -7.66 -9.26 0.63
N LYS A 68 -6.85 -10.34 0.63
CA LYS A 68 -7.25 -11.67 0.13
C LYS A 68 -8.42 -12.26 0.91
N GLY A 69 -8.44 -12.08 2.23
CA GLY A 69 -9.55 -12.51 3.10
C GLY A 69 -10.89 -11.82 2.78
N LEU A 70 -10.87 -10.67 2.10
CA LEU A 70 -12.05 -9.90 1.75
C LEU A 70 -12.59 -10.17 0.34
N ILE A 71 -11.90 -10.96 -0.50
CA ILE A 71 -12.24 -11.16 -1.93
C ILE A 71 -13.71 -11.55 -2.14
N SER A 72 -14.25 -12.44 -1.31
CA SER A 72 -15.65 -12.90 -1.42
C SER A 72 -16.70 -11.81 -1.18
N ARG A 73 -16.30 -10.67 -0.61
CA ARG A 73 -17.16 -9.50 -0.36
C ARG A 73 -17.13 -8.49 -1.52
N PHE A 74 -16.26 -8.65 -2.50
CA PHE A 74 -16.20 -7.77 -3.66
C PHE A 74 -17.20 -8.18 -4.74
N PRO A 75 -17.69 -7.22 -5.56
CA PRO A 75 -18.32 -7.53 -6.82
C PRO A 75 -17.42 -8.40 -7.70
N SER A 76 -17.99 -9.40 -8.38
CA SER A 76 -17.23 -10.36 -9.22
C SER A 76 -16.34 -9.69 -10.28
N GLY A 77 -16.74 -8.54 -10.83
CA GLY A 77 -15.94 -7.80 -11.80
C GLY A 77 -14.69 -7.11 -11.24
N LEU A 78 -14.48 -7.14 -9.91
CA LEU A 78 -13.35 -6.50 -9.24
C LEU A 78 -12.37 -7.50 -8.61
N THR A 79 -12.72 -8.79 -8.52
CA THR A 79 -11.92 -9.78 -7.79
C THR A 79 -10.50 -9.89 -8.35
N ASP A 80 -10.35 -9.87 -9.67
CA ASP A 80 -9.03 -9.99 -10.31
C ASP A 80 -8.14 -8.79 -10.01
N LYS A 81 -8.71 -7.58 -9.99
CA LYS A 81 -8.00 -6.34 -9.63
C LYS A 81 -7.60 -6.31 -8.16
N VAL A 82 -8.45 -6.86 -7.29
CA VAL A 82 -8.16 -6.97 -5.86
C VAL A 82 -7.06 -7.99 -5.60
N ASN A 83 -7.05 -9.12 -6.31
CA ASN A 83 -5.97 -10.09 -6.29
C ASN A 83 -4.65 -9.48 -6.76
N GLU A 84 -4.67 -8.80 -7.92
CA GLU A 84 -3.51 -8.10 -8.47
C GLU A 84 -2.94 -7.09 -7.47
N LEU A 85 -3.80 -6.27 -6.85
CA LEU A 85 -3.36 -5.34 -5.81
C LEU A 85 -2.77 -6.07 -4.59
N ALA A 86 -3.35 -7.18 -4.17
CA ALA A 86 -2.83 -7.95 -3.03
C ALA A 86 -1.42 -8.50 -3.33
N ASP A 87 -1.18 -8.95 -4.56
CA ASP A 87 0.13 -9.45 -4.97
C ASP A 87 1.17 -8.32 -5.04
N ILE A 88 0.81 -7.16 -5.60
CA ILE A 88 1.69 -5.97 -5.63
C ILE A 88 2.03 -5.49 -4.20
N VAL A 89 1.04 -5.47 -3.30
CA VAL A 89 1.26 -5.10 -1.89
C VAL A 89 2.26 -6.02 -1.22
N MET A 90 2.09 -7.34 -1.40
CA MET A 90 2.96 -8.36 -0.81
C MET A 90 4.39 -8.21 -1.32
N GLU A 91 4.57 -8.00 -2.62
CA GLU A 91 5.88 -7.80 -3.24
C GLU A 91 6.57 -6.53 -2.74
N MET A 92 5.81 -5.45 -2.56
CA MET A 92 6.35 -4.15 -2.14
C MET A 92 6.57 -4.04 -0.63
N ALA A 93 5.90 -4.84 0.20
CA ALA A 93 5.95 -4.69 1.65
C ALA A 93 7.37 -4.71 2.27
N PRO A 94 8.31 -5.60 1.85
CA PRO A 94 9.68 -5.60 2.35
C PRO A 94 10.44 -4.30 2.06
N GLU A 95 10.07 -3.58 0.99
CA GLU A 95 10.74 -2.36 0.56
C GLU A 95 10.61 -1.22 1.58
N HIS A 96 9.64 -1.27 2.49
CA HIS A 96 9.58 -0.35 3.62
C HIS A 96 10.85 -0.43 4.47
N GLY A 97 11.24 -1.66 4.82
CA GLY A 97 12.44 -1.93 5.60
C GLY A 97 13.70 -1.58 4.80
N ARG A 98 13.78 -2.06 3.55
CA ARG A 98 14.96 -1.87 2.69
C ARG A 98 15.25 -0.40 2.39
N SER A 99 14.22 0.37 2.05
CA SER A 99 14.39 1.79 1.72
C SER A 99 14.60 2.70 2.93
N THR A 100 14.25 2.24 4.13
CA THR A 100 14.42 3.01 5.38
C THR A 100 15.73 2.67 6.10
N TYR A 101 16.08 1.38 6.15
CA TYR A 101 17.16 0.86 6.98
C TYR A 101 18.26 0.16 6.17
N GLY A 102 18.07 -0.06 4.88
CA GLY A 102 18.93 -0.93 4.06
C GLY A 102 18.67 -2.42 4.32
N GLU A 103 19.55 -3.28 3.79
CA GLU A 103 19.58 -4.71 4.09
C GLU A 103 20.88 -5.04 4.84
N PRO A 104 20.89 -4.96 6.20
CA PRO A 104 22.11 -5.19 6.97
C PRO A 104 22.77 -6.56 6.73
N SER A 105 21.99 -7.55 6.32
CA SER A 105 22.48 -8.89 5.95
C SER A 105 23.27 -8.90 4.65
N GLU A 106 23.03 -7.94 3.75
CA GLU A 106 23.68 -7.85 2.44
C GLU A 106 24.92 -6.93 2.45
N GLY A 107 25.16 -6.23 3.55
CA GLY A 107 26.28 -5.29 3.69
C GLY A 107 26.00 -3.90 3.10
N LEU A 108 27.07 -3.15 2.82
CA LEU A 108 27.04 -1.83 2.17
C LEU A 108 27.58 -1.91 0.75
#